data_AF-A0A7Y3UJZ9-F1
#
_entry.id   AF-A0A7Y3UJZ9-F1
#
_cell.length_a   1.000
_cell.length_b   1.000
_cell.length_c   1.000
_cell.angle_alpha   90.00
_cell.angle_beta   90.00
_cell.angle_gamma   90.00
#
_symmetry.space_group_name_H-M   'P 1'
#
loop_
_entity.id
_entity.type
_entity.pdbx_description
1 polymer ?
#
loop_
_entity_poly.entity_id
_entity_poly.type
_entity_poly.pdbx_seq_one_letter_code
_entity_poly.pdbx_strand_id
1 'polypeptide(L)' 'MTKLLEKAFNQASKLPDSSQDAIAAIILEELEDEKKWETSFANSQVALSTLATKVRNEIKQGETLPFDPASRTK' A
#
# COMPACT_ATOMS: atom_id res chain seq x y z
N MET A 1 -2.44 24.60 1.51
CA MET A 1 -1.45 23.75 0.83
C MET A 1 -0.21 23.66 1.71
N THR A 2 0.42 22.49 1.85
CA THR A 2 1.72 22.43 2.54
C THR A 2 2.78 23.12 1.69
N LYS A 3 3.84 23.65 2.31
CA LYS A 3 4.93 24.34 1.58
C LYS A 3 5.55 23.46 0.48
N LEU A 4 5.62 22.14 0.71
CA LEU A 4 6.16 21.20 -0.27
C LEU A 4 5.22 21.00 -1.46
N LEU A 5 3.92 20.82 -1.20
CA LEU A 5 2.93 20.64 -2.26
C LEU A 5 2.81 21.92 -3.12
N GLU A 6 2.87 23.08 -2.49
CA GLU A 6 2.88 24.38 -3.19
C GLU A 6 4.10 24.52 -4.10
N LYS A 7 5.29 24.16 -3.61
CA LYS A 7 6.50 24.12 -4.43
C LYS A 7 6.35 23.18 -5.61
N ALA A 8 5.76 21.99 -5.43
CA ALA A 8 5.56 21.02 -6.50
C ALA A 8 4.61 21.57 -7.58
N PHE A 9 3.45 22.12 -7.19
CA PHE A 9 2.52 22.75 -8.14
C PHE A 9 3.16 23.92 -8.90
N ASN A 10 3.92 24.78 -8.23
CA ASN A 10 4.62 25.89 -8.85
C ASN A 10 5.72 25.46 -9.84
N GLN A 11 6.27 24.25 -9.71
CA GLN A 11 7.21 23.70 -10.69
C GLN A 11 6.46 23.02 -11.84
N ALA A 12 5.42 22.25 -11.53
CA ALA A 12 4.60 21.58 -12.54
C ALA A 12 3.94 22.59 -13.49
N SER A 13 3.40 23.70 -12.97
CA SER A 13 2.71 24.72 -13.77
C SER A 13 3.59 25.46 -14.79
N LYS A 14 4.92 25.29 -14.73
CA LYS A 14 5.86 25.85 -15.70
C LYS A 14 6.15 24.92 -16.88
N LEU A 15 5.66 23.68 -16.84
CA LEU A 15 5.85 22.69 -17.88
C LEU A 15 4.79 22.84 -18.99
N PRO A 16 4.99 22.25 -20.18
CA PRO A 16 3.94 22.18 -21.19
C PRO A 16 2.69 21.48 -20.67
N ASP A 17 1.51 21.85 -21.18
CA ASP A 17 0.21 21.34 -20.72
C ASP A 17 0.16 19.81 -20.67
N SER A 18 0.69 19.12 -21.69
CA SER A 18 0.74 17.65 -21.71
C SER A 18 1.50 17.05 -20.52
N SER A 19 2.57 17.71 -20.07
CA SER A 19 3.34 17.28 -18.91
C SER A 19 2.64 17.62 -17.61
N GLN A 20 1.91 18.74 -17.55
CA GLN A 20 1.07 19.08 -16.41
C GLN A 20 -0.05 18.06 -16.22
N ASP A 21 -0.74 17.70 -17.30
CA ASP A 21 -1.82 16.72 -17.29
C ASP A 21 -1.30 15.33 -16.89
N ALA A 22 -0.13 14.91 -17.40
CA ALA A 22 0.48 13.65 -17.01
C ALA A 22 0.82 13.60 -15.51
N ILE A 23 1.36 14.69 -14.95
CA ILE A 23 1.64 14.78 -13.52
C ILE A 23 0.34 14.76 -12.70
N ALA A 24 -0.68 15.49 -13.17
CA ALA A 24 -1.98 15.52 -12.50
C ALA A 24 -2.63 14.12 -12.48
N ALA A 25 -2.59 13.39 -13.59
CA ALA A 25 -3.11 12.04 -13.69
C ALA A 25 -2.46 11.09 -12.68
N ILE A 26 -1.11 11.11 -12.60
CA ILE A 26 -0.36 10.29 -11.62
C ILE A 26 -0.79 10.63 -10.19
N ILE A 27 -0.85 11.92 -9.83
CA ILE A 27 -1.24 12.33 -8.47
C ILE A 27 -2.66 11.86 -8.14
N LEU A 28 -3.60 11.98 -9.07
CA LEU A 28 -4.98 11.56 -8.86
C LEU A 28 -5.12 10.04 -8.71
N GLU A 29 -4.38 9.27 -9.52
CA GLU A 29 -4.34 7.81 -9.43
C GLU A 29 -3.80 7.35 -8.07
N GLU A 30 -2.66 7.89 -7.62
CA GLU A 30 -2.06 7.55 -6.32
C GLU A 30 -3.00 7.88 -5.15
N LEU A 31 -3.73 9.00 -5.21
CA LEU A 31 -4.72 9.36 -4.19
C LEU A 31 -5.91 8.40 -4.17
N GLU A 32 -6.35 7.92 -5.34
CA GLU A 32 -7.42 6.93 -5.43
C GLU A 32 -6.96 5.57 -4.89
N ASP A 33 -5.75 5.16 -5.23
CA ASP A 33 -5.17 3.90 -4.79
C ASP A 33 -4.89 3.88 -3.29
N GLU A 34 -4.40 4.98 -2.70
CA GLU A 34 -4.28 5.11 -1.25
C GLU A 34 -5.65 4.95 -0.56
N LYS A 35 -6.70 5.57 -1.11
CA LYS A 35 -8.06 5.44 -0.56
C LYS A 35 -8.59 4.01 -0.67
N LYS A 36 -8.34 3.32 -1.78
CA LYS A 36 -8.70 1.90 -1.96
C LYS A 36 -7.95 1.04 -0.96
N TRP A 37 -6.67 1.30 -0.74
CA TRP A 37 -5.84 0.57 0.19
C TRP A 37 -6.32 0.77 1.63
N GLU A 38 -6.56 2.00 2.06
CA GLU A 38 -7.07 2.34 3.39
C GLU A 38 -8.41 1.62 3.65
N THR A 39 -9.32 1.65 2.68
CA THR A 39 -10.61 0.95 2.77
C THR A 39 -10.44 -0.56 2.87
N SER A 40 -9.60 -1.14 2.00
CA SER A 40 -9.35 -2.59 1.97
C SER A 40 -8.70 -3.06 3.26
N PHE A 41 -7.73 -2.30 3.78
CA PHE A 41 -7.03 -2.60 5.01
C PHE A 41 -7.96 -2.51 6.22
N ALA A 42 -8.76 -1.45 6.33
CA ALA A 42 -9.75 -1.30 7.40
C ALA A 42 -10.74 -2.49 7.45
N ASN A 43 -11.12 -3.03 6.29
CA ASN A 43 -12.01 -4.18 6.18
C ASN A 43 -11.31 -5.54 6.42
N SER A 44 -9.98 -5.58 6.44
CA SER A 44 -9.21 -6.83 6.55
C SER A 44 -9.03 -7.35 7.98
N GLN A 45 -9.37 -6.54 9.00
CA GLN A 45 -9.02 -6.79 10.40
C GLN A 45 -9.50 -8.15 10.95
N VAL A 46 -10.71 -8.57 10.57
CA VAL A 46 -11.27 -9.87 11.00
C VAL A 46 -10.49 -11.03 10.37
N ALA A 47 -10.18 -10.94 9.08
CA ALA A 47 -9.42 -11.97 8.37
C ALA A 47 -7.98 -12.07 8.93
N LEU A 48 -7.32 -10.92 9.14
CA LEU A 48 -5.97 -10.88 9.73
C LEU A 48 -5.96 -11.41 11.16
N SER A 49 -6.95 -11.10 11.98
CA SER A 49 -7.07 -11.61 13.36
C SER A 49 -7.31 -13.12 13.39
N THR A 50 -8.14 -13.63 12.47
CA THR A 50 -8.39 -15.07 12.30
C THR A 50 -7.11 -15.80 11.90
N LEU A 51 -6.38 -15.26 10.91
CA LEU A 51 -5.10 -15.81 10.47
C LEU A 51 -4.08 -15.81 11.62
N ALA A 52 -3.94 -14.71 12.34
CA ALA A 52 -3.03 -14.62 13.48
C ALA A 52 -3.38 -15.63 14.59
N THR A 53 -4.67 -15.85 14.85
CA THR A 53 -5.13 -16.86 15.82
C THR A 53 -4.75 -18.26 15.38
N LYS A 54 -4.99 -18.60 14.10
CA LYS A 54 -4.62 -19.88 13.51
C LYS A 54 -3.12 -20.14 13.65
N VAL A 55 -2.29 -19.21 13.20
CA VAL A 55 -0.81 -19.34 13.26
C VAL A 55 -0.34 -19.53 14.71
N ARG A 56 -0.90 -18.79 15.67
CA ARG A 56 -0.55 -18.97 17.09
C ARG A 56 -0.91 -20.36 17.63
N ASN A 57 -1.99 -20.97 17.14
CA ASN A 57 -2.38 -22.32 17.54
C ASN A 57 -1.44 -23.37 16.93
N GLU A 58 -1.09 -23.24 15.65
CA GLU A 58 -0.13 -24.12 14.97
C GLU A 58 1.24 -24.09 15.68
N ILE A 59 1.71 -22.89 16.09
CA ILE A 59 2.94 -22.74 16.88
C ILE A 59 2.83 -23.51 18.21
N LYS A 60 1.73 -23.35 18.94
CA LYS A 60 1.50 -24.04 20.22
C LYS A 60 1.47 -25.55 20.08
N GLN A 61 1.00 -26.06 18.94
CA GLN A 61 0.91 -27.49 18.63
C GLN A 61 2.22 -28.05 18.06
N GLY A 62 3.22 -27.21 17.77
CA GLY A 62 4.46 -27.62 17.11
C GLY A 62 4.28 -27.98 15.64
N GLU A 63 3.19 -27.52 15.02
CA GLU A 63 2.84 -27.80 13.62
C GLU A 63 3.50 -26.82 12.63
N THR A 64 4.33 -25.90 13.11
CA THR A 64 5.11 -24.99 12.27
C THR A 64 6.44 -25.59 11.83
N LEU A 65 6.78 -25.41 10.56
CA LEU A 65 8.11 -25.75 10.05
C LEU A 65 9.09 -24.58 10.27
N PRO A 66 10.40 -24.86 10.43
CA PRO A 66 11.43 -23.83 10.34
C PRO A 66 11.29 -23.03 9.06
N PHE A 67 11.51 -21.72 9.13
CA PHE A 67 11.55 -20.90 7.94
C PHE A 67 12.73 -21.35 7.05
N ASP A 68 12.41 -21.93 5.89
CA ASP A 68 13.38 -22.27 4.84
C ASP A 68 13.27 -21.27 3.68
N PRO A 69 14.24 -20.37 3.47
CA PRO A 69 14.23 -19.43 2.35
C PRO A 69 14.12 -20.10 0.97
N ALA A 70 14.55 -21.36 0.82
CA ALA A 70 14.45 -22.11 -0.43
C ALA A 70 13.02 -22.54 -0.75
N SER A 71 12.11 -22.52 0.22
CA SER A 71 10.69 -22.87 0.06
C SER A 71 9.83 -21.74 -0.53
N ARG A 72 10.39 -20.55 -0.79
CA ARG A 72 9.72 -19.52 -1.59
C ARG A 72 9.59 -20.00 -3.03
N THR A 73 8.45 -20.60 -3.38
CA THR A 73 8.02 -20.69 -4.78
C THR A 73 7.88 -19.27 -5.33
N LYS A 74 8.62 -19.00 -6.41
CA LYS A 74 8.60 -17.73 -7.15
C LYS A 74 7.25 -17.47 -7.79
#